data_AF-A0A7W4ELD3-F1
#
_entry.id   AF-A0A7W4ELD3-F1
#
_cell.length_a   1.000
_cell.length_b   1.000
_cell.length_c   1.000
_cell.angle_alpha   90.00
_cell.angle_beta   90.00
_cell.angle_gamma   90.00
#
_symmetry.space_group_name_H-M   'P 1'
#
loop_
_entity.id
_entity.type
_entity.pdbx_description
1 polymer ?
#
loop_
_entity_poly.entity_id
_entity_poly.type
_entity_poly.pdbx_seq_one_letter_code
_entity_poly.pdbx_strand_id
1 'polypeptide(L)'
;MDKQVYSLISYIEGLNGRTDKAQLVQSVQAKFGLTKDRSVYYSDTFAIRFSSSKSTNFSNTVISLSNLQKFDDLPFIVCLNTPSKNYLFLANSTLITKVSHSSQALRVDNIRGSINGSDIMNALNGIKNEPDNFEELFAMHAEIGFEGNLARLVEATNNISPSGVKYIVSPRVKEVILSAPERAQSFIESPEYAMLKDELDKATKRYENEIILASLIDNVNVRGRVIEYIIAGEDEKLRAELIDALQSGVKRIPSFRTKNTLGDFEKVFDNYNTATDIKTKVMILNSAPKAYNIDKILEFLSLENSVFMFYFVGIMPKQIVGQILISMFQNDLRDTTHLLAHWAGRNSRGVAQFSGQTIDSLINTPNNEIDVNKSKEYLRQLIDL
;
A
#
# COMPACT_ATOMS: atom_id res chain seq x y z
N MET A 1 7.04 5.01 -11.35
CA MET A 1 8.29 5.49 -10.72
C MET A 1 8.92 6.57 -11.59
N ASP A 2 9.69 7.52 -11.03
CA ASP A 2 10.26 8.64 -11.80
C ASP A 2 11.34 8.19 -12.80
N LYS A 3 11.41 8.82 -13.99
CA LYS A 3 12.41 8.51 -15.04
C LYS A 3 13.85 8.66 -14.56
N GLN A 4 14.13 9.57 -13.63
CA GLN A 4 15.46 9.73 -13.04
C GLN A 4 15.92 8.47 -12.30
N VAL A 5 15.01 7.71 -11.69
CA VAL A 5 15.35 6.47 -10.97
C VAL A 5 15.84 5.41 -11.95
N TYR A 6 15.16 5.22 -13.08
CA TYR A 6 15.62 4.30 -14.13
C TYR A 6 16.97 4.75 -14.71
N SER A 7 17.13 6.05 -14.96
CA SER A 7 18.41 6.59 -15.42
C SER A 7 19.55 6.37 -14.41
N LEU A 8 19.26 6.45 -13.10
CA LEU A 8 20.21 6.16 -12.03
C LEU A 8 20.63 4.69 -12.04
N ILE A 9 19.65 3.78 -12.12
CA ILE A 9 19.87 2.33 -12.17
C ILE A 9 20.80 1.98 -13.33
N SER A 10 20.43 2.37 -14.57
CA SER A 10 21.23 2.06 -15.75
C SER A 10 22.64 2.66 -15.69
N TYR A 11 22.78 3.85 -15.09
CA TYR A 11 24.08 4.48 -14.90
C TYR A 11 24.97 3.70 -13.93
N ILE A 12 24.44 3.29 -12.77
CA ILE A 12 25.20 2.51 -11.77
C ILE A 12 25.55 1.11 -12.30
N GLU A 13 24.65 0.48 -13.03
CA GLU A 13 24.91 -0.83 -13.64
C GLU A 13 25.98 -0.76 -14.73
N GLY A 14 26.03 0.34 -15.49
CA GLY A 14 27.12 0.62 -16.44
C GLY A 14 28.51 0.75 -15.79
N LEU A 15 28.56 0.94 -14.47
CA LEU A 15 29.80 1.06 -13.68
C LEU A 15 30.15 -0.23 -12.91
N ASN A 16 29.44 -1.33 -13.14
CA ASN A 16 29.69 -2.63 -12.48
C ASN A 16 31.16 -3.06 -12.60
N GLY A 17 31.82 -3.27 -11.46
CA GLY A 17 33.21 -3.73 -11.37
C GLY A 17 34.26 -2.75 -11.88
N ARG A 18 33.90 -1.50 -12.19
CA ARG A 18 34.79 -0.51 -12.81
C ARG A 18 35.27 0.59 -11.87
N THR A 19 34.56 0.81 -10.76
CA THR A 19 34.80 1.93 -9.85
C THR A 19 34.74 1.45 -8.41
N ASP A 20 35.61 2.01 -7.57
CA ASP A 20 35.43 1.91 -6.12
C ASP A 20 34.26 2.78 -5.63
N LYS A 21 33.88 2.59 -4.37
CA LYS A 21 32.79 3.35 -3.75
C LYS A 21 32.99 4.87 -3.81
N ALA A 22 34.20 5.38 -3.64
CA ALA A 22 34.43 6.83 -3.60
C ALA A 22 34.23 7.45 -4.99
N GLN A 23 34.78 6.80 -6.02
CA GLN A 23 34.59 7.17 -7.42
C GLN A 23 33.12 7.07 -7.84
N LEU A 24 32.43 5.99 -7.44
CA LEU A 24 31.01 5.79 -7.71
C LEU A 24 30.15 6.89 -7.08
N VAL A 25 30.43 7.26 -5.82
CA VAL A 25 29.71 8.33 -5.13
C VAL A 25 29.90 9.66 -5.86
N GLN A 26 31.14 10.01 -6.21
CA GLN A 26 31.45 11.28 -6.88
C GLN A 26 30.79 11.36 -8.26
N SER A 27 30.86 10.28 -9.04
CA SER A 27 30.31 10.23 -10.39
C SER A 27 28.79 10.33 -10.38
N VAL A 28 28.11 9.57 -9.51
CA VAL A 28 26.65 9.61 -9.37
C VAL A 28 26.20 10.97 -8.82
N GLN A 29 26.86 11.51 -7.79
CA GLN A 29 26.51 12.81 -7.24
C GLN A 29 26.59 13.92 -8.30
N ALA A 30 27.67 13.96 -9.08
CA ALA A 30 27.85 14.97 -10.13
C ALA A 30 26.85 14.78 -11.27
N LYS A 31 26.61 13.53 -11.71
CA LYS A 31 25.71 13.19 -12.83
C LYS A 31 24.27 13.61 -12.56
N PHE A 32 23.78 13.43 -11.33
CA PHE A 32 22.38 13.64 -10.95
C PHE A 32 22.16 14.89 -10.09
N GLY A 33 23.20 15.70 -9.83
CA GLY A 33 23.08 16.93 -9.05
C GLY A 33 22.63 16.71 -7.61
N LEU A 34 23.09 15.63 -6.97
CA LEU A 34 22.54 15.20 -5.68
C LEU A 34 23.01 16.07 -4.52
N THR A 35 22.07 16.43 -3.66
CA THR A 35 22.32 17.08 -2.36
C THR A 35 22.75 16.03 -1.34
N LYS A 36 23.78 16.33 -0.54
CA LYS A 36 24.28 15.43 0.51
C LYS A 36 23.72 15.83 1.87
N ASP A 37 22.98 14.94 2.53
CA ASP A 37 22.69 15.02 3.98
C ASP A 37 23.39 13.85 4.68
N ARG A 38 24.46 14.18 5.42
CA ARG A 38 25.35 13.21 6.09
C ARG A 38 25.87 12.16 5.11
N SER A 39 25.32 10.94 5.16
CA SER A 39 25.73 9.79 4.37
C SER A 39 24.78 9.47 3.21
N VAL A 40 23.67 10.21 3.10
CA VAL A 40 22.64 10.07 2.06
C VAL A 40 22.84 11.17 1.02
N TYR A 41 22.65 10.79 -0.25
CA TYR A 41 22.62 11.69 -1.40
C TYR A 41 21.22 11.65 -1.98
N TYR A 42 20.59 12.79 -2.24
CA TYR A 42 19.20 12.81 -2.67
C TYR A 42 18.91 13.93 -3.68
N SER A 43 17.83 13.75 -4.41
CA SER A 43 17.15 14.75 -5.23
C SER A 43 15.68 14.81 -4.80
N ASP A 44 14.86 15.56 -5.53
CA ASP A 44 13.40 15.59 -5.32
C ASP A 44 12.71 14.27 -5.72
N THR A 45 13.43 13.36 -6.41
CA THR A 45 12.85 12.14 -6.99
C THR A 45 13.31 10.84 -6.32
N PHE A 46 14.48 10.82 -5.68
CA PHE A 46 15.00 9.65 -4.98
C PHE A 46 16.06 10.02 -3.93
N ALA A 47 16.32 9.09 -3.02
CA ALA A 47 17.45 9.14 -2.11
C ALA A 47 18.32 7.89 -2.29
N ILE A 48 19.64 8.04 -2.19
CA ILE A 48 20.59 6.94 -2.34
C ILE A 48 21.67 6.94 -1.24
N ARG A 49 21.96 5.75 -0.74
CA ARG A 49 23.00 5.49 0.26
C ARG A 49 23.99 4.46 -0.27
N PHE A 50 25.27 4.83 -0.29
CA PHE A 50 26.35 3.96 -0.79
C PHE A 50 27.02 3.13 0.32
N SER A 51 26.96 1.82 0.17
CA SER A 51 27.64 0.83 1.01
C SER A 51 28.71 0.10 0.19
N SER A 52 29.64 -0.57 0.87
CA SER A 52 30.65 -1.41 0.22
C SER A 52 30.87 -2.69 1.01
N SER A 53 31.03 -3.80 0.30
CA SER A 53 31.33 -5.12 0.88
C SER A 53 32.12 -5.96 -0.14
N LYS A 54 32.73 -7.05 0.33
CA LYS A 54 33.36 -8.04 -0.55
C LYS A 54 32.35 -8.98 -1.20
N SER A 55 31.14 -9.08 -0.65
CA SER A 55 30.06 -9.94 -1.14
C SER A 55 28.71 -9.22 -1.04
N THR A 56 27.65 -9.86 -1.54
CA THR A 56 26.26 -9.39 -1.43
C THR A 56 25.75 -9.34 0.01
N ASN A 57 26.34 -10.12 0.92
CA ASN A 57 26.01 -10.06 2.33
C ASN A 57 26.76 -8.88 2.97
N PHE A 58 26.02 -7.92 3.52
CA PHE A 58 26.61 -6.79 4.24
C PHE A 58 25.79 -6.46 5.48
N SER A 59 26.45 -6.34 6.63
CA SER A 59 25.83 -6.03 7.93
C SER A 59 26.19 -4.64 8.45
N ASN A 60 26.91 -3.85 7.64
CA ASN A 60 27.30 -2.50 8.02
C ASN A 60 26.06 -1.61 8.20
N THR A 61 26.14 -0.69 9.16
CA THR A 61 25.09 0.31 9.38
C THR A 61 24.90 1.18 8.15
N VAL A 62 23.66 1.23 7.68
CA VAL A 62 23.25 1.99 6.50
C VAL A 62 22.86 3.40 6.91
N ILE A 63 21.92 3.53 7.85
CA ILE A 63 21.31 4.79 8.28
C ILE A 63 20.62 4.64 9.65
N SER A 64 20.36 5.74 10.36
CA SER A 64 19.44 5.75 11.51
C SER A 64 17.98 5.80 11.06
N LEU A 65 17.06 5.21 11.83
CA LEU A 65 15.64 5.19 11.51
C LEU A 65 15.04 6.60 11.38
N SER A 66 15.41 7.51 12.28
CA SER A 66 14.99 8.92 12.23
C SER A 66 15.50 9.68 11.00
N ASN A 67 16.63 9.25 10.44
CA ASN A 67 17.13 9.83 9.20
C ASN A 67 16.44 9.20 7.98
N LEU A 68 16.11 7.91 8.02
CA LEU A 68 15.31 7.28 6.97
C LEU A 68 13.94 7.95 6.83
N GLN A 69 13.28 8.28 7.95
CA GLN A 69 11.98 8.96 7.97
C GLN A 69 11.91 10.19 7.05
N LYS A 70 13.01 10.97 6.96
CA LYS A 70 13.08 12.17 6.11
C LYS A 70 12.95 11.88 4.61
N PHE A 71 13.30 10.67 4.20
CA PHE A 71 13.41 10.26 2.80
C PHE A 71 12.49 9.08 2.47
N ASP A 72 11.70 8.59 3.44
CA ASP A 72 10.89 7.38 3.28
C ASP A 72 9.82 7.57 2.20
N ASP A 73 9.33 8.79 2.00
CA ASP A 73 8.37 9.13 0.94
C ASP A 73 8.99 9.13 -0.48
N LEU A 74 10.31 8.90 -0.61
CA LEU A 74 11.03 8.75 -1.88
C LEU A 74 11.57 7.32 -2.02
N PRO A 75 11.82 6.81 -3.23
CA PRO A 75 12.58 5.58 -3.41
C PRO A 75 13.93 5.70 -2.71
N PHE A 76 14.10 4.99 -1.58
CA PHE A 76 15.31 5.05 -0.78
C PHE A 76 16.19 3.88 -1.16
N ILE A 77 17.17 4.14 -2.03
CA ILE A 77 18.01 3.13 -2.66
C ILE A 77 19.29 2.94 -1.85
N VAL A 78 19.63 1.69 -1.56
CA VAL A 78 20.96 1.33 -1.05
C VAL A 78 21.76 0.71 -2.18
N CYS A 79 22.86 1.37 -2.55
CA CYS A 79 23.81 0.86 -3.51
C CYS A 79 24.97 0.19 -2.79
N LEU A 80 25.04 -1.14 -2.88
CA LEU A 80 26.15 -1.95 -2.39
C LEU A 80 27.18 -2.13 -3.51
N ASN A 81 28.30 -1.41 -3.41
CA ASN A 81 29.46 -1.58 -4.27
C ASN A 81 30.26 -2.82 -3.82
N THR A 82 30.45 -3.77 -4.73
CA THR A 82 31.35 -4.92 -4.56
C THR A 82 32.44 -4.89 -5.65
N PRO A 83 33.54 -5.66 -5.52
CA PRO A 83 34.61 -5.66 -6.51
C PRO A 83 34.15 -6.01 -7.94
N SER A 84 33.10 -6.81 -8.10
CA SER A 84 32.62 -7.27 -9.41
C SER A 84 31.35 -6.57 -9.90
N LYS A 85 30.48 -6.14 -8.98
CA LYS A 85 29.15 -5.62 -9.32
C LYS A 85 28.60 -4.67 -8.26
N ASN A 86 27.82 -3.68 -8.69
CA ASN A 86 26.98 -2.86 -7.83
C ASN A 86 25.60 -3.54 -7.69
N TYR A 87 25.14 -3.72 -6.45
CA TYR A 87 23.80 -4.21 -6.16
C TYR A 87 22.95 -3.06 -5.63
N LEU A 88 21.70 -2.99 -6.09
CA LEU A 88 20.75 -1.97 -5.69
C LEU A 88 19.59 -2.63 -4.95
N PHE A 89 19.21 -2.07 -3.81
CA PHE A 89 18.05 -2.50 -3.03
C PHE A 89 17.23 -1.28 -2.66
N LEU A 90 15.90 -1.40 -2.64
CA LEU A 90 15.07 -0.45 -1.91
C LEU A 90 15.16 -0.75 -0.41
N ALA A 91 15.27 0.30 0.39
CA ALA A 91 15.38 0.21 1.85
C ALA A 91 14.46 1.22 2.56
N ASN A 92 13.36 1.56 1.90
CA ASN A 92 12.19 2.17 2.53
C ASN A 92 11.69 1.32 3.70
N SER A 93 11.00 1.92 4.65
CA SER A 93 10.60 1.29 5.91
C SER A 93 9.83 -0.02 5.72
N THR A 94 9.04 -0.17 4.65
CA THR A 94 8.37 -1.43 4.24
C THR A 94 9.34 -2.60 4.04
N LEU A 95 10.55 -2.35 3.57
CA LEU A 95 11.56 -3.34 3.22
C LEU A 95 12.61 -3.55 4.32
N ILE A 96 12.39 -2.99 5.52
CA ILE A 96 13.27 -3.17 6.67
C ILE A 96 12.68 -4.22 7.61
N THR A 97 13.40 -5.28 7.92
CA THR A 97 12.94 -6.35 8.82
C THR A 97 12.82 -5.91 10.28
N LYS A 98 13.84 -5.22 10.79
CA LYS A 98 13.94 -4.74 12.18
C LYS A 98 14.93 -3.59 12.29
N VAL A 99 15.02 -3.01 13.49
CA VAL A 99 16.01 -1.99 13.87
C VAL A 99 17.00 -2.63 14.85
N SER A 100 18.28 -2.28 14.76
CA SER A 100 19.35 -2.95 15.50
C SER A 100 19.41 -2.58 17.00
N HIS A 101 19.80 -3.55 17.85
CA HIS A 101 19.81 -3.55 19.34
C HIS A 101 20.27 -2.30 20.12
N SER A 102 21.02 -1.37 19.55
CA SER A 102 21.28 -0.06 20.19
C SER A 102 20.02 0.80 20.36
N SER A 103 18.87 0.27 19.95
CA SER A 103 17.55 0.85 19.93
C SER A 103 16.64 0.42 21.09
N GLN A 104 17.15 -0.03 22.25
CA GLN A 104 16.31 -0.45 23.40
C GLN A 104 15.26 0.59 23.86
N ALA A 105 15.38 1.84 23.42
CA ALA A 105 14.42 2.91 23.65
C ALA A 105 13.48 3.20 22.47
N LEU A 106 13.54 2.44 21.37
CA LEU A 106 12.70 2.62 20.18
C LEU A 106 11.23 2.44 20.59
N ARG A 107 10.43 3.47 20.33
CA ARG A 107 8.99 3.46 20.53
C ARG A 107 8.35 4.29 19.44
N VAL A 108 7.03 4.17 19.28
CA VAL A 108 6.28 5.00 18.31
C VAL A 108 6.47 6.49 18.63
N ASP A 109 6.59 6.85 19.90
CA ASP A 109 6.86 8.22 20.39
C ASP A 109 8.37 8.56 20.50
N ASN A 110 9.27 7.62 20.20
CA ASN A 110 10.72 7.80 20.32
C ASN A 110 11.47 7.01 19.22
N ILE A 111 11.59 7.63 18.06
CA ILE A 111 12.20 7.04 16.85
C ILE A 111 13.73 7.05 17.00
N ARG A 112 14.30 5.94 17.49
CA ARG A 112 15.76 5.74 17.66
C ARG A 112 16.21 4.39 17.12
N GLY A 113 17.48 4.31 16.73
CA GLY A 113 18.11 3.07 16.27
C GLY A 113 18.66 3.17 14.85
N SER A 114 19.36 2.11 14.45
CA SER A 114 20.03 1.99 13.15
C SER A 114 19.50 0.81 12.36
N ILE A 115 19.57 0.95 11.04
CA ILE A 115 19.27 -0.08 10.06
C ILE A 115 20.60 -0.58 9.52
N ASN A 116 20.83 -1.89 9.58
CA ASN A 116 21.98 -2.51 8.96
C ASN A 116 21.61 -3.07 7.59
N GLY A 117 22.62 -3.31 6.75
CA GLY A 117 22.41 -3.92 5.44
C GLY A 117 21.70 -5.28 5.50
N SER A 118 21.97 -6.05 6.55
CA SER A 118 21.35 -7.35 6.80
C SER A 118 19.88 -7.27 7.17
N ASP A 119 19.42 -6.08 7.58
CA ASP A 119 18.01 -5.86 7.94
C ASP A 119 17.17 -5.48 6.72
N ILE A 120 17.78 -5.19 5.56
CA ILE A 120 17.08 -4.92 4.29
C ILE A 120 16.61 -6.24 3.68
N MET A 121 15.33 -6.34 3.38
CA MET A 121 14.71 -7.54 2.81
C MET A 121 15.20 -7.78 1.38
N ASN A 122 15.57 -9.04 1.06
CA ASN A 122 15.92 -9.45 -0.31
C ASN A 122 14.69 -9.71 -1.19
N ALA A 123 13.52 -9.90 -0.58
CA ALA A 123 12.25 -10.06 -1.26
C ALA A 123 11.10 -9.68 -0.31
N LEU A 124 10.00 -9.19 -0.86
CA LEU A 124 8.74 -8.93 -0.17
C LEU A 124 7.66 -9.75 -0.87
N ASN A 125 6.98 -10.65 -0.14
CA ASN A 125 5.90 -11.50 -0.69
C ASN A 125 6.28 -12.25 -1.99
N GLY A 126 7.53 -12.72 -2.10
CA GLY A 126 8.03 -13.42 -3.28
C GLY A 126 8.56 -12.49 -4.40
N ILE A 127 8.28 -11.20 -4.34
CA ILE A 127 8.83 -10.19 -5.27
C ILE A 127 10.25 -9.84 -4.82
N LYS A 128 11.24 -10.04 -5.68
CA LYS A 128 12.66 -9.78 -5.35
C LYS A 128 12.93 -8.28 -5.24
N ASN A 129 13.70 -7.89 -4.22
CA ASN A 129 14.15 -6.52 -4.05
C ASN A 129 15.35 -6.22 -4.95
N GLU A 130 15.05 -6.03 -6.24
CA GLU A 130 16.01 -5.75 -7.30
C GLU A 130 15.44 -4.72 -8.29
N PRO A 131 16.27 -4.04 -9.09
CA PRO A 131 15.85 -2.91 -9.92
C PRO A 131 14.61 -3.13 -10.77
N ASP A 132 14.46 -4.33 -11.34
CA ASP A 132 13.33 -4.69 -12.21
C ASP A 132 11.97 -4.61 -11.49
N ASN A 133 11.96 -4.77 -10.16
CA ASN A 133 10.74 -4.74 -9.33
C ASN A 133 10.60 -3.48 -8.48
N PHE A 134 11.51 -2.51 -8.60
CA PHE A 134 11.50 -1.32 -7.73
C PHE A 134 10.22 -0.51 -7.83
N GLU A 135 9.63 -0.41 -9.03
CA GLU A 135 8.39 0.33 -9.20
C GLU A 135 7.25 -0.29 -8.40
N GLU A 136 7.08 -1.60 -8.48
CA GLU A 136 6.05 -2.34 -7.76
C GLU A 136 6.28 -2.29 -6.24
N LEU A 137 7.52 -2.57 -5.80
CA LEU A 137 7.88 -2.54 -4.38
C LEU A 137 7.72 -1.15 -3.75
N PHE A 138 8.09 -0.09 -4.48
CA PHE A 138 7.91 1.28 -4.00
C PHE A 138 6.44 1.70 -3.99
N ALA A 139 5.65 1.27 -4.98
CA ALA A 139 4.21 1.48 -4.96
C ALA A 139 3.55 0.80 -3.74
N MET A 140 3.99 -0.42 -3.39
CA MET A 140 3.53 -1.08 -2.18
C MET A 140 3.87 -0.28 -0.91
N HIS A 141 5.06 0.31 -0.89
CA HIS A 141 5.51 1.15 0.22
C HIS A 141 4.71 2.45 0.35
N ALA A 142 4.47 3.17 -0.75
CA ALA A 142 3.80 4.48 -0.76
C ALA A 142 2.37 4.44 -0.16
N GLU A 143 1.70 3.29 -0.25
CA GLU A 143 0.36 3.07 0.31
C GLU A 143 0.36 2.85 1.83
N ILE A 144 1.48 2.41 2.40
CA ILE A 144 1.62 2.18 3.85
C ILE A 144 2.31 3.39 4.53
N GLY A 145 3.38 3.87 3.91
CA GLY A 145 4.23 4.95 4.41
C GLY A 145 5.01 4.60 5.68
N PHE A 146 5.76 5.60 6.18
CA PHE A 146 6.62 5.44 7.35
C PHE A 146 5.84 5.11 8.63
N GLU A 147 4.78 5.86 8.93
CA GLU A 147 4.02 5.72 10.18
C GLU A 147 3.35 4.34 10.30
N GLY A 148 2.85 3.81 9.18
CA GLY A 148 2.30 2.45 9.12
C GLY A 148 3.35 1.39 9.44
N ASN A 149 4.60 1.63 9.04
CA ASN A 149 5.74 0.74 9.27
C ASN A 149 6.42 0.92 10.63
N LEU A 150 6.37 2.11 11.23
CA LEU A 150 7.06 2.41 12.49
C LEU A 150 6.59 1.48 13.62
N ALA A 151 5.28 1.26 13.73
CA ALA A 151 4.71 0.37 14.74
C ALA A 151 5.30 -1.06 14.63
N ARG A 152 5.36 -1.61 13.41
CA ARG A 152 5.98 -2.90 13.14
C ARG A 152 7.46 -2.92 13.53
N LEU A 153 8.20 -1.89 13.14
CA LEU A 153 9.64 -1.83 13.40
C LEU A 153 9.94 -1.76 14.90
N VAL A 154 9.14 -1.02 15.68
CA VAL A 154 9.25 -0.96 17.14
C VAL A 154 9.05 -2.35 17.76
N GLU A 155 8.00 -3.06 17.37
CA GLU A 155 7.67 -4.36 17.94
C GLU A 155 8.68 -5.45 17.55
N ALA A 156 9.02 -5.55 16.25
CA ALA A 156 10.04 -6.47 15.74
C ALA A 156 11.42 -6.27 16.40
N THR A 157 11.70 -5.06 16.87
CA THR A 157 12.96 -4.68 17.52
C THR A 157 12.95 -4.97 19.01
N ASN A 158 11.83 -4.74 19.70
CA ASN A 158 11.76 -4.83 21.15
C ASN A 158 11.22 -6.18 21.66
N ASN A 159 10.83 -7.11 20.78
CA ASN A 159 10.17 -8.38 21.19
C ASN A 159 8.98 -8.13 22.13
N ILE A 160 8.29 -7.00 21.97
CA ILE A 160 7.20 -6.57 22.86
C ILE A 160 5.96 -7.42 22.60
N SER A 161 5.24 -7.75 23.67
CA SER A 161 3.94 -8.44 23.60
C SER A 161 2.96 -7.66 22.71
N PRO A 162 2.19 -8.34 21.86
CA PRO A 162 1.43 -7.70 20.80
C PRO A 162 0.43 -6.63 21.27
N SER A 163 0.40 -5.47 20.62
CA SER A 163 -0.51 -4.36 20.96
C SER A 163 -1.92 -4.47 20.35
N GLY A 164 -2.20 -5.52 19.57
CA GLY A 164 -3.47 -5.76 18.90
C GLY A 164 -4.35 -6.83 19.56
N VAL A 165 -5.52 -7.08 18.98
CA VAL A 165 -6.35 -8.28 19.26
C VAL A 165 -6.62 -9.01 17.96
N LYS A 166 -6.16 -10.27 17.87
CA LYS A 166 -6.41 -11.14 16.72
C LYS A 166 -7.86 -11.60 16.79
N TYR A 167 -8.61 -11.49 15.70
CA TYR A 167 -10.00 -11.92 15.71
C TYR A 167 -10.07 -13.44 15.91
N ILE A 168 -10.80 -13.88 16.95
CA ILE A 168 -10.87 -15.31 17.30
C ILE A 168 -12.01 -15.94 16.51
N VAL A 169 -11.65 -16.75 15.51
CA VAL A 169 -12.59 -17.51 14.69
C VAL A 169 -12.97 -18.80 15.43
N SER A 170 -14.16 -18.82 16.04
CA SER A 170 -14.71 -20.05 16.64
C SER A 170 -15.14 -21.05 15.55
N PRO A 171 -15.33 -22.35 15.86
CA PRO A 171 -15.77 -23.35 14.88
C PRO A 171 -17.09 -22.96 14.18
N ARG A 172 -18.06 -22.44 14.93
CA ARG A 172 -19.35 -21.97 14.37
C ARG A 172 -19.17 -20.76 13.46
N VAL A 173 -18.35 -19.80 13.87
CA VAL A 173 -18.06 -18.60 13.06
C VAL A 173 -17.30 -18.97 11.78
N LYS A 174 -16.42 -19.98 11.84
CA LYS A 174 -15.67 -20.48 10.68
C LYS A 174 -16.62 -20.90 9.55
N GLU A 175 -17.72 -21.58 9.88
CA GLU A 175 -18.72 -21.99 8.88
C GLU A 175 -19.41 -20.79 8.22
N VAL A 176 -19.72 -19.74 8.98
CA VAL A 176 -20.31 -18.50 8.45
C VAL A 176 -19.33 -17.74 7.56
N ILE A 177 -18.07 -17.64 7.95
CA ILE A 177 -17.03 -17.03 7.12
C ILE A 177 -16.86 -17.82 5.82
N LEU A 178 -16.80 -19.15 5.90
CA LEU A 178 -16.60 -20.00 4.72
C LEU A 178 -17.81 -20.04 3.77
N SER A 179 -18.98 -19.56 4.16
CA SER A 179 -20.13 -19.37 3.25
C SER A 179 -20.20 -17.97 2.63
N ALA A 180 -19.25 -17.08 2.96
CA ALA A 180 -19.19 -15.73 2.38
C ALA A 180 -19.06 -15.71 0.85
N PRO A 181 -18.30 -16.61 0.19
CA PRO A 181 -18.23 -16.62 -1.27
C PRO A 181 -19.58 -16.89 -1.92
N GLU A 182 -20.42 -17.77 -1.36
CA GLU A 182 -21.78 -18.02 -1.84
C GLU A 182 -22.70 -16.81 -1.62
N ARG A 183 -22.60 -16.14 -0.46
CA ARG A 183 -23.36 -14.89 -0.22
C ARG A 183 -23.01 -13.83 -1.25
N ALA A 184 -21.71 -13.67 -1.53
CA ALA A 184 -21.23 -12.73 -2.53
C ALA A 184 -21.70 -13.11 -3.94
N GLN A 185 -21.61 -14.39 -4.32
CA GLN A 185 -22.10 -14.88 -5.61
C GLN A 185 -23.61 -14.63 -5.78
N SER A 186 -24.40 -14.92 -4.75
CA SER A 186 -25.82 -14.62 -4.77
C SER A 186 -26.11 -13.12 -4.87
N PHE A 187 -25.34 -12.27 -4.19
CA PHE A 187 -25.51 -10.82 -4.23
C PHE A 187 -25.20 -10.23 -5.60
N ILE A 188 -24.10 -10.63 -6.26
CA ILE A 188 -23.72 -10.05 -7.57
C ILE A 188 -24.75 -10.34 -8.68
N GLU A 189 -25.56 -11.39 -8.51
CA GLU A 189 -26.65 -11.77 -9.41
C GLU A 189 -27.99 -11.10 -9.02
N SER A 190 -28.02 -10.34 -7.92
CA SER A 190 -29.23 -9.81 -7.32
C SER A 190 -29.58 -8.38 -7.78
N PRO A 191 -30.86 -7.96 -7.66
CA PRO A 191 -31.26 -6.57 -7.89
C PRO A 191 -30.57 -5.58 -6.93
N GLU A 192 -30.28 -6.00 -5.70
CA GLU A 192 -29.60 -5.18 -4.68
C GLU A 192 -28.19 -4.77 -5.10
N TYR A 193 -27.46 -5.64 -5.80
CA TYR A 193 -26.18 -5.28 -6.40
C TYR A 193 -26.34 -4.17 -7.45
N ALA A 194 -27.32 -4.28 -8.35
CA ALA A 194 -27.57 -3.25 -9.35
C ALA A 194 -27.95 -1.90 -8.70
N MET A 195 -28.74 -1.93 -7.62
CA MET A 195 -29.09 -0.73 -6.84
C MET A 195 -27.87 -0.10 -6.15
N LEU A 196 -27.01 -0.92 -5.52
CA LEU A 196 -25.79 -0.43 -4.88
C LEU A 196 -24.84 0.20 -5.91
N LYS A 197 -24.66 -0.45 -7.07
CA LYS A 197 -23.82 0.05 -8.14
C LYS A 197 -24.34 1.39 -8.70
N ASP A 198 -25.63 1.47 -9.02
CA ASP A 198 -26.24 2.69 -9.57
C ASP A 198 -26.10 3.89 -8.61
N GLU A 199 -26.22 3.67 -7.31
CA GLU A 199 -26.04 4.72 -6.31
C GLU A 199 -24.59 5.26 -6.27
N LEU A 200 -23.59 4.36 -6.25
CA LEU A 200 -22.18 4.72 -6.27
C LEU A 200 -21.77 5.38 -7.60
N ASP A 201 -22.26 4.87 -8.73
CA ASP A 201 -22.05 5.45 -10.06
C ASP A 201 -22.62 6.87 -10.13
N LYS A 202 -23.85 7.09 -9.62
CA LYS A 202 -24.48 8.42 -9.56
C LYS A 202 -23.71 9.39 -8.67
N ALA A 203 -23.24 8.95 -7.50
CA ALA A 203 -22.42 9.76 -6.63
C ALA A 203 -21.10 10.17 -7.31
N THR A 204 -20.44 9.20 -7.97
CA THR A 204 -19.21 9.44 -8.73
C THR A 204 -19.44 10.43 -9.88
N LYS A 205 -20.55 10.27 -10.62
CA LYS A 205 -20.88 11.16 -11.72
C LYS A 205 -21.23 12.57 -11.25
N ARG A 206 -21.92 12.69 -10.12
CA ARG A 206 -22.30 13.97 -9.51
C ARG A 206 -21.08 14.81 -9.14
N TYR A 207 -20.01 14.17 -8.65
CA TYR A 207 -18.80 14.84 -8.17
C TYR A 207 -17.58 14.62 -9.08
N GLU A 208 -17.81 14.36 -10.38
CA GLU A 208 -16.76 14.02 -11.33
C GLU A 208 -15.64 15.08 -11.39
N ASN A 209 -16.01 16.37 -11.42
CA ASN A 209 -15.04 17.47 -11.47
C ASN A 209 -14.18 17.51 -10.20
N GLU A 210 -14.79 17.35 -9.05
CA GLU A 210 -14.14 17.39 -7.74
C GLU A 210 -13.20 16.19 -7.56
N ILE A 211 -13.60 15.00 -8.03
CA ILE A 211 -12.77 13.80 -8.04
C ILE A 211 -11.55 14.01 -8.95
N ILE A 212 -11.73 14.63 -10.13
CA ILE A 212 -10.62 14.98 -11.03
C ILE A 212 -9.68 15.99 -10.36
N LEU A 213 -10.19 17.02 -9.67
CA LEU A 213 -9.35 17.97 -8.94
C LEU A 213 -8.59 17.30 -7.80
N ALA A 214 -9.26 16.45 -7.01
CA ALA A 214 -8.63 15.69 -5.94
C ALA A 214 -7.53 14.74 -6.47
N SER A 215 -7.68 14.23 -7.70
CA SER A 215 -6.65 13.37 -8.31
C SER A 215 -5.28 14.03 -8.48
N LEU A 216 -5.24 15.37 -8.48
CA LEU A 216 -4.02 16.18 -8.58
C LEU A 216 -3.27 16.32 -7.24
N ILE A 217 -3.81 15.80 -6.14
CA ILE A 217 -3.13 15.79 -4.85
C ILE A 217 -1.96 14.80 -4.92
N ASP A 218 -0.74 15.29 -4.69
CA ASP A 218 0.49 14.48 -4.74
C ASP A 218 0.48 13.37 -3.67
N ASN A 219 0.05 13.70 -2.45
CA ASN A 219 0.00 12.75 -1.35
C ASN A 219 -1.14 11.74 -1.56
N VAL A 220 -0.76 10.51 -1.91
CA VAL A 220 -1.66 9.38 -2.20
C VAL A 220 -2.69 9.14 -1.08
N ASN A 221 -2.26 9.21 0.18
CA ASN A 221 -3.12 8.97 1.34
C ASN A 221 -4.14 10.10 1.56
N VAL A 222 -3.76 11.35 1.28
CA VAL A 222 -4.71 12.49 1.33
C VAL A 222 -5.67 12.40 0.14
N ARG A 223 -5.15 12.12 -1.05
CA ARG A 223 -5.93 11.95 -2.28
C ARG A 223 -7.03 10.90 -2.12
N GLY A 224 -6.67 9.69 -1.68
CA GLY A 224 -7.61 8.59 -1.47
C GLY A 224 -8.73 8.99 -0.52
N ARG A 225 -8.39 9.46 0.68
CA ARG A 225 -9.38 9.89 1.70
C ARG A 225 -10.32 10.99 1.22
N VAL A 226 -9.82 11.95 0.45
CA VAL A 226 -10.66 13.03 -0.10
C VAL A 226 -11.66 12.48 -1.09
N ILE A 227 -11.23 11.61 -2.01
CA ILE A 227 -12.12 11.02 -3.02
C ILE A 227 -13.14 10.06 -2.37
N GLU A 228 -12.70 9.19 -1.45
CA GLU A 228 -13.56 8.32 -0.64
C GLU A 228 -14.67 9.15 0.03
N TYR A 229 -14.30 10.26 0.68
CA TYR A 229 -15.23 11.13 1.38
C TYR A 229 -16.19 11.89 0.45
N ILE A 230 -15.72 12.33 -0.71
CA ILE A 230 -16.56 12.98 -1.72
C ILE A 230 -17.67 12.02 -2.19
N ILE A 231 -17.35 10.74 -2.37
CA ILE A 231 -18.30 9.74 -2.87
C ILE A 231 -19.24 9.24 -1.76
N ALA A 232 -18.72 8.92 -0.58
CA ALA A 232 -19.48 8.20 0.47
C ALA A 232 -19.61 8.93 1.82
N GLY A 233 -18.97 10.08 2.01
CA GLY A 233 -19.00 10.78 3.30
C GLY A 233 -20.38 11.36 3.63
N GLU A 234 -20.85 11.24 4.87
CA GLU A 234 -22.22 11.65 5.25
C GLU A 234 -22.35 13.13 5.65
N ASP A 235 -21.27 13.80 6.07
CA ASP A 235 -21.32 15.21 6.50
C ASP A 235 -21.19 16.14 5.28
N GLU A 236 -22.33 16.63 4.82
CA GLU A 236 -22.47 17.56 3.70
C GLU A 236 -21.70 18.88 3.91
N LYS A 237 -21.55 19.35 5.15
CA LYS A 237 -20.80 20.57 5.43
C LYS A 237 -19.31 20.33 5.21
N LEU A 238 -18.77 19.24 5.75
CA LEU A 238 -17.38 18.86 5.52
C LEU A 238 -17.14 18.59 4.02
N ARG A 239 -18.07 17.93 3.34
CA ARG A 239 -17.97 17.73 1.89
C ARG A 239 -17.88 19.05 1.14
N ALA A 240 -18.75 20.01 1.46
CA ALA A 240 -18.71 21.34 0.84
C ALA A 240 -17.39 22.09 1.11
N GLU A 241 -16.86 22.01 2.33
CA GLU A 241 -15.56 22.60 2.70
C GLU A 241 -14.39 21.97 1.91
N LEU A 242 -14.41 20.66 1.69
CA LEU A 242 -13.40 19.96 0.88
C LEU A 242 -13.49 20.39 -0.59
N ILE A 243 -14.70 20.48 -1.14
CA ILE A 243 -14.94 20.92 -2.52
C ILE A 243 -14.45 22.35 -2.73
N ASP A 244 -14.78 23.27 -1.81
CA ASP A 244 -14.33 24.66 -1.87
C ASP A 244 -12.80 24.76 -1.81
N ALA A 245 -12.15 23.97 -0.95
CA ALA A 245 -10.70 23.92 -0.85
C ALA A 245 -10.03 23.44 -2.15
N LEU A 246 -10.61 22.42 -2.81
CA LEU A 246 -10.14 21.90 -4.09
C LEU A 246 -10.30 22.94 -5.21
N GLN A 247 -11.46 23.59 -5.29
CA GLN A 247 -11.77 24.58 -6.32
C GLN A 247 -10.95 25.87 -6.15
N SER A 248 -10.71 26.30 -4.91
CA SER A 248 -9.91 27.48 -4.58
C SER A 248 -8.40 27.27 -4.71
N GLY A 249 -7.93 26.04 -5.01
CA GLY A 249 -6.52 25.72 -5.18
C GLY A 249 -5.69 25.90 -3.90
N VAL A 250 -6.32 25.76 -2.73
CA VAL A 250 -5.65 25.98 -1.44
C VAL A 250 -4.58 24.90 -1.25
N LYS A 251 -3.35 25.30 -0.89
CA LYS A 251 -2.20 24.38 -0.72
C LYS A 251 -2.38 23.32 0.37
N ARG A 252 -3.39 23.45 1.24
CA ARG A 252 -3.67 22.52 2.34
C ARG A 252 -5.16 22.24 2.42
N ILE A 253 -5.51 20.97 2.21
CA ILE A 253 -6.84 20.43 2.46
C ILE A 253 -7.03 20.33 3.98
N PRO A 254 -8.22 20.70 4.51
CA PRO A 254 -8.54 20.52 5.92
C PRO A 254 -8.21 19.11 6.40
N SER A 255 -7.60 18.99 7.57
CA SER A 255 -7.39 17.67 8.18
C SER A 255 -8.72 17.15 8.71
N PHE A 256 -9.22 16.07 8.12
CA PHE A 256 -10.38 15.34 8.65
C PHE A 256 -10.00 13.90 8.96
N ARG A 257 -10.73 13.30 9.91
CA ARG A 257 -10.59 11.89 10.25
C ARG A 257 -11.77 11.16 9.64
N THR A 258 -11.49 10.21 8.75
CA THR A 258 -12.46 9.17 8.38
C THR A 258 -12.58 8.19 9.55
N LYS A 259 -13.78 7.60 9.74
CA LYS A 259 -13.93 6.53 10.73
C LYS A 259 -13.06 5.35 10.27
N ASN A 260 -12.35 4.70 11.17
CA ASN A 260 -11.55 3.50 10.87
C ASN A 260 -12.47 2.26 10.73
N THR A 261 -13.54 2.34 9.94
CA THR A 261 -14.44 1.23 9.61
C THR A 261 -13.78 0.29 8.59
N LEU A 262 -14.46 -0.80 8.22
CA LEU A 262 -13.95 -1.75 7.21
C LEU A 262 -14.19 -1.26 5.78
N GLY A 263 -15.32 -0.58 5.53
CA GLY A 263 -15.64 0.08 4.27
C GLY A 263 -16.00 1.55 4.48
N ASP A 264 -16.08 2.27 3.37
CA ASP A 264 -16.42 3.70 3.30
C ASP A 264 -17.94 3.93 3.15
N PHE A 265 -18.64 2.96 2.57
CA PHE A 265 -20.08 3.00 2.33
C PHE A 265 -20.74 1.71 2.81
N GLU A 266 -21.72 1.83 3.70
CA GLU A 266 -22.48 0.70 4.23
C GLU A 266 -23.94 0.81 3.79
N LYS A 267 -24.53 -0.31 3.35
CA LYS A 267 -25.95 -0.36 2.97
C LYS A 267 -26.56 -1.70 3.36
N VAL A 268 -27.70 -1.61 4.06
CA VAL A 268 -28.49 -2.76 4.51
C VAL A 268 -29.66 -2.96 3.55
N PHE A 269 -29.78 -4.18 3.05
CA PHE A 269 -30.91 -4.71 2.30
C PHE A 269 -31.56 -5.84 3.11
N ASP A 270 -32.74 -6.29 2.71
CA ASP A 270 -33.48 -7.35 3.42
C ASP A 270 -32.63 -8.62 3.64
N ASN A 271 -31.85 -9.01 2.63
CA ASN A 271 -31.04 -10.23 2.66
C ASN A 271 -29.52 -9.97 2.70
N TYR A 272 -29.06 -8.72 2.68
CA TYR A 272 -27.65 -8.39 2.53
C TYR A 272 -27.23 -7.18 3.39
N ASN A 273 -26.17 -7.35 4.16
CA ASN A 273 -25.49 -6.27 4.87
C ASN A 273 -24.20 -5.98 4.11
N THR A 274 -24.21 -4.92 3.29
CA THR A 274 -23.07 -4.58 2.44
C THR A 274 -22.16 -3.58 3.12
N ALA A 275 -20.86 -3.82 3.03
CA ALA A 275 -19.83 -2.83 3.27
C ALA A 275 -18.98 -2.70 2.01
N THR A 276 -18.83 -1.48 1.52
CA THR A 276 -18.11 -1.18 0.28
C THR A 276 -16.94 -0.27 0.58
N ASP A 277 -15.75 -0.71 0.21
CA ASP A 277 -14.52 0.06 0.31
C ASP A 277 -14.21 0.72 -1.04
N ILE A 278 -14.07 2.04 -1.04
CA ILE A 278 -13.86 2.83 -2.25
C ILE A 278 -12.36 2.95 -2.49
N LYS A 279 -11.94 2.70 -3.73
CA LYS A 279 -10.53 2.73 -4.10
C LYS A 279 -10.35 3.48 -5.40
N THR A 280 -9.45 4.46 -5.36
CA THR A 280 -9.10 5.23 -6.56
C THR A 280 -7.84 4.65 -7.19
N LYS A 281 -7.90 4.42 -8.51
CA LYS A 281 -6.75 3.99 -9.30
C LYS A 281 -6.40 5.07 -10.32
N VAL A 282 -5.25 5.71 -10.14
CA VAL A 282 -4.71 6.61 -11.17
C VAL A 282 -4.07 5.73 -12.24
N MET A 283 -4.69 5.62 -13.40
CA MET A 283 -4.37 4.60 -14.43
C MET A 283 -2.96 4.74 -15.01
N ILE A 284 -2.38 5.94 -14.94
CA ILE A 284 -1.01 6.20 -15.41
C ILE A 284 0.05 5.85 -14.37
N LEU A 285 -0.35 5.48 -13.16
CA LEU A 285 0.54 5.13 -12.06
C LEU A 285 0.43 3.64 -11.75
N ASN A 286 1.56 2.97 -11.57
CA ASN A 286 1.63 1.60 -11.07
C ASN A 286 1.36 1.53 -9.54
N SER A 287 0.29 2.15 -9.05
CA SER A 287 -0.13 2.04 -7.64
C SER A 287 -0.69 0.65 -7.32
N ALA A 288 -0.36 0.14 -6.13
CA ALA A 288 -0.78 -1.16 -5.61
C ALA A 288 -1.59 -0.95 -4.32
N PRO A 289 -2.88 -0.54 -4.43
CA PRO A 289 -3.61 -0.04 -3.28
C PRO A 289 -3.75 -1.12 -2.20
N LYS A 290 -3.70 -0.67 -0.95
CA LYS A 290 -4.04 -1.52 0.19
C LYS A 290 -5.49 -1.99 0.04
N ALA A 291 -5.72 -3.29 0.23
CA ALA A 291 -7.04 -3.90 0.15
C ALA A 291 -7.77 -3.78 1.50
N TYR A 292 -7.59 -4.75 2.40
CA TYR A 292 -8.24 -4.78 3.71
C TYR A 292 -7.30 -5.24 4.82
N ASN A 293 -7.67 -4.97 6.07
CA ASN A 293 -7.09 -5.66 7.22
C ASN A 293 -7.74 -7.03 7.38
N ILE A 294 -6.92 -8.07 7.59
CA ILE A 294 -7.38 -9.46 7.58
C ILE A 294 -8.29 -9.78 8.78
N ASP A 295 -8.02 -9.22 9.96
CA ASP A 295 -8.91 -9.49 11.12
C ASP A 295 -10.24 -8.76 10.98
N LYS A 296 -10.24 -7.50 10.51
CA LYS A 296 -11.48 -6.75 10.27
C LYS A 296 -12.37 -7.43 9.22
N ILE A 297 -11.78 -7.96 8.15
CA ILE A 297 -12.57 -8.66 7.12
C ILE A 297 -13.13 -9.97 7.67
N LEU A 298 -12.34 -10.76 8.43
CA LEU A 298 -12.84 -11.99 9.07
C LEU A 298 -13.95 -11.69 10.09
N GLU A 299 -13.83 -10.61 10.85
CA GLU A 299 -14.86 -10.14 11.77
C GLU A 299 -16.14 -9.78 11.02
N PHE A 300 -16.06 -9.00 9.94
CA PHE A 300 -17.24 -8.65 9.16
C PHE A 300 -17.90 -9.86 8.49
N LEU A 301 -17.10 -10.75 7.89
CA LEU A 301 -17.59 -11.96 7.22
C LEU A 301 -18.18 -12.99 8.22
N SER A 302 -17.94 -12.82 9.52
CA SER A 302 -18.57 -13.61 10.58
C SER A 302 -20.06 -13.28 10.78
N LEU A 303 -20.50 -12.11 10.29
CA LEU A 303 -21.90 -11.70 10.38
C LEU A 303 -22.72 -12.40 9.31
N GLU A 304 -23.92 -12.82 9.69
CA GLU A 304 -24.91 -13.30 8.72
C GLU A 304 -25.24 -12.20 7.70
N ASN A 305 -25.54 -12.60 6.47
CA ASN A 305 -25.87 -11.70 5.35
C ASN A 305 -24.78 -10.71 4.93
N SER A 306 -23.58 -10.77 5.54
CA SER A 306 -22.47 -9.87 5.18
C SER A 306 -21.97 -10.10 3.76
N VAL A 307 -21.79 -9.01 3.02
CA VAL A 307 -21.18 -8.98 1.69
C VAL A 307 -20.22 -7.80 1.60
N PHE A 308 -18.95 -8.08 1.30
CA PHE A 308 -17.93 -7.05 1.18
C PHE A 308 -17.56 -6.80 -0.27
N MET A 309 -17.60 -5.53 -0.66
CA MET A 309 -17.40 -5.09 -2.04
C MET A 309 -16.30 -4.04 -2.11
N PHE A 310 -15.68 -3.94 -3.28
CA PHE A 310 -14.82 -2.83 -3.65
C PHE A 310 -15.47 -2.03 -4.76
N TYR A 311 -15.42 -0.70 -4.63
CA TYR A 311 -15.80 0.20 -5.69
C TYR A 311 -14.57 0.94 -6.21
N PHE A 312 -14.08 0.51 -7.36
CA PHE A 312 -12.92 1.10 -8.00
C PHE A 312 -13.32 2.23 -8.94
N VAL A 313 -12.61 3.35 -8.82
CA VAL A 313 -12.74 4.50 -9.72
C VAL A 313 -11.40 4.70 -10.45
N GLY A 314 -11.40 4.45 -11.76
CA GLY A 314 -10.24 4.66 -12.62
C GLY A 314 -10.15 6.11 -13.08
N ILE A 315 -9.02 6.76 -12.82
CA ILE A 315 -8.80 8.17 -13.17
C ILE A 315 -7.59 8.32 -14.09
N MET A 316 -7.79 9.05 -15.19
CA MET A 316 -6.72 9.60 -16.03
C MET A 316 -6.69 11.13 -15.89
N PRO A 317 -5.62 11.81 -16.34
CA PRO A 317 -5.60 13.27 -16.35
C PRO A 317 -6.87 13.83 -17.01
N LYS A 318 -7.62 14.61 -16.23
CA LYS A 318 -8.86 15.30 -16.64
C LYS A 318 -10.09 14.43 -16.89
N GLN A 319 -10.08 13.12 -16.58
CA GLN A 319 -11.27 12.28 -16.79
C GLN A 319 -11.30 11.05 -15.88
N ILE A 320 -12.51 10.64 -15.51
CA ILE A 320 -12.77 9.30 -14.96
C ILE A 320 -12.98 8.36 -16.16
N VAL A 321 -12.28 7.23 -16.17
CA VAL A 321 -12.21 6.33 -17.33
C VAL A 321 -13.02 5.07 -17.18
N GLY A 322 -13.44 4.77 -15.95
CA GLY A 322 -14.28 3.64 -15.63
C GLY A 322 -14.56 3.57 -14.14
N GLN A 323 -15.67 2.92 -13.81
CA GLN A 323 -16.01 2.54 -12.44
C GLN A 323 -16.48 1.10 -12.41
N ILE A 324 -16.12 0.37 -11.37
CA ILE A 324 -16.52 -1.02 -11.22
C ILE A 324 -16.77 -1.36 -9.74
N LEU A 325 -17.90 -2.00 -9.47
CA LEU A 325 -18.24 -2.59 -8.19
C LEU A 325 -17.91 -4.09 -8.26
N ILE A 326 -16.97 -4.58 -7.48
CA ILE A 326 -16.56 -6.00 -7.50
C ILE A 326 -16.54 -6.62 -6.12
N SER A 327 -16.80 -7.93 -6.08
CA SER A 327 -16.65 -8.71 -4.85
C SER A 327 -15.17 -8.86 -4.50
N MET A 328 -14.86 -8.91 -3.20
CA MET A 328 -13.51 -9.29 -2.74
C MET A 328 -13.09 -10.70 -3.19
N PHE A 329 -14.04 -11.54 -3.61
CA PHE A 329 -13.82 -12.89 -4.10
C PHE A 329 -13.70 -13.00 -5.62
N GLN A 330 -13.71 -11.87 -6.34
CA GLN A 330 -13.50 -11.86 -7.79
C GLN A 330 -12.16 -12.55 -8.12
N ASN A 331 -12.18 -13.42 -9.13
CA ASN A 331 -11.10 -14.36 -9.42
C ASN A 331 -9.73 -13.69 -9.62
N ASP A 332 -9.64 -12.71 -10.52
CA ASP A 332 -8.37 -12.05 -10.86
C ASP A 332 -7.81 -11.27 -9.67
N LEU A 333 -8.69 -10.56 -8.96
CA LEU A 333 -8.36 -9.77 -7.78
C LEU A 333 -7.82 -10.68 -6.66
N ARG A 334 -8.53 -11.77 -6.34
CA ARG A 334 -8.11 -12.76 -5.33
C ARG A 334 -6.76 -13.38 -5.70
N ASP A 335 -6.62 -13.85 -6.94
CA ASP A 335 -5.45 -14.63 -7.37
C ASP A 335 -4.17 -13.77 -7.44
N THR A 336 -4.32 -12.45 -7.52
CA THR A 336 -3.21 -11.48 -7.52
C THR A 336 -3.13 -10.66 -6.23
N THR A 337 -3.91 -11.00 -5.20
CA THR A 337 -3.83 -10.34 -3.90
C THR A 337 -2.61 -10.83 -3.14
N HIS A 338 -1.76 -9.90 -2.73
CA HIS A 338 -0.59 -10.17 -1.90
C HIS A 338 -0.96 -10.07 -0.42
N LEU A 339 -0.83 -11.19 0.30
CA LEU A 339 -0.99 -11.21 1.75
C LEU A 339 0.28 -10.69 2.41
N LEU A 340 0.18 -9.52 3.02
CA LEU A 340 1.18 -9.00 3.95
C LEU A 340 0.90 -9.59 5.33
N ALA A 341 1.02 -10.92 5.40
CA ALA A 341 0.81 -11.72 6.60
C ALA A 341 1.91 -11.47 7.63
N HIS A 342 1.57 -11.47 8.92
CA HIS A 342 2.53 -11.37 10.04
C HIS A 342 3.65 -10.35 9.84
N TRP A 343 3.28 -9.09 9.99
CA TRP A 343 4.24 -8.03 10.24
C TRP A 343 4.52 -8.08 11.74
N ALA A 344 5.62 -8.74 12.13
CA ALA A 344 5.97 -9.03 13.53
C ALA A 344 5.55 -7.90 14.49
N GLY A 345 4.62 -8.22 15.41
CA GLY A 345 4.27 -7.33 16.52
C GLY A 345 2.80 -6.97 16.70
N ARG A 346 1.98 -6.83 15.65
CA ARG A 346 0.53 -6.69 15.85
C ARG A 346 -0.04 -8.07 16.16
N ASN A 347 -0.94 -8.17 17.14
CA ASN A 347 -1.77 -9.38 17.30
C ASN A 347 -2.81 -9.36 16.19
N SER A 348 -2.37 -9.40 14.95
CA SER A 348 -3.21 -9.28 13.76
C SER A 348 -2.58 -10.12 12.68
N ARG A 349 -3.44 -10.72 11.86
CA ARG A 349 -3.05 -11.51 10.70
C ARG A 349 -2.37 -10.70 9.61
N GLY A 350 -2.49 -9.37 9.66
CA GLY A 350 -1.86 -8.45 8.71
C GLY A 350 -2.87 -7.77 7.80
N VAL A 351 -2.42 -7.41 6.60
CA VAL A 351 -3.23 -6.72 5.59
C VAL A 351 -3.07 -7.40 4.24
N ALA A 352 -4.06 -7.23 3.36
CA ALA A 352 -3.98 -7.60 1.96
C ALA A 352 -3.64 -6.38 1.11
N GLN A 353 -2.96 -6.60 -0.01
CA GLN A 353 -2.61 -5.57 -0.98
C GLN A 353 -2.87 -6.07 -2.40
N PHE A 354 -3.42 -5.20 -3.24
CA PHE A 354 -3.76 -5.56 -4.61
C PHE A 354 -2.62 -5.32 -5.60
N SER A 355 -2.62 -6.12 -6.67
CA SER A 355 -1.91 -5.78 -7.89
C SER A 355 -2.62 -4.64 -8.62
N GLY A 356 -1.90 -3.54 -8.86
CA GLY A 356 -2.41 -2.41 -9.62
C GLY A 356 -2.84 -2.77 -11.05
N GLN A 357 -2.09 -3.65 -11.70
CA GLN A 357 -2.34 -4.09 -13.08
C GLN A 357 -3.64 -4.88 -13.21
N THR A 358 -3.96 -5.69 -12.20
CA THR A 358 -5.23 -6.41 -12.14
C THR A 358 -6.40 -5.43 -12.05
N ILE A 359 -6.30 -4.41 -11.20
CA ILE A 359 -7.32 -3.37 -11.07
C ILE A 359 -7.48 -2.61 -12.39
N ASP A 360 -6.37 -2.24 -13.05
CA ASP A 360 -6.41 -1.58 -14.36
C ASP A 360 -7.15 -2.43 -15.40
N SER A 361 -6.89 -3.74 -15.41
CA SER A 361 -7.56 -4.67 -16.33
C SER A 361 -9.05 -4.78 -16.03
N LEU A 362 -9.44 -4.89 -14.75
CA LEU A 362 -10.84 -4.98 -14.33
C LEU A 362 -11.62 -3.70 -14.61
N ILE A 363 -11.02 -2.52 -14.45
CA ILE A 363 -11.67 -1.24 -14.80
C ILE A 363 -11.95 -1.17 -16.31
N ASN A 364 -11.02 -1.63 -17.15
CA ASN A 364 -11.16 -1.58 -18.61
C ASN A 364 -12.05 -2.71 -19.16
N THR A 365 -11.98 -3.90 -18.56
CA THR A 365 -12.74 -5.08 -18.96
C THR A 365 -13.42 -5.69 -17.72
N PRO A 366 -14.56 -5.11 -17.29
CA PRO A 366 -15.25 -5.53 -16.07
C PRO A 366 -15.72 -6.98 -16.10
N ASN A 367 -15.43 -7.71 -15.03
CA ASN A 367 -16.10 -8.96 -14.69
C ASN A 367 -16.19 -9.07 -13.16
N ASN A 368 -17.05 -9.95 -12.67
CA ASN A 368 -17.22 -10.21 -11.24
C ASN A 368 -17.30 -11.72 -10.97
N GLU A 369 -16.57 -12.52 -11.73
CA GLU A 369 -16.61 -13.97 -11.64
C GLU A 369 -16.01 -14.46 -10.32
N ILE A 370 -16.71 -15.38 -9.66
CA ILE A 370 -16.31 -15.96 -8.36
C ILE A 370 -16.21 -17.48 -8.49
N ASP A 371 -15.00 -18.01 -8.32
CA ASP A 371 -14.79 -19.42 -7.99
C ASP A 371 -14.97 -19.61 -6.48
N VAL A 372 -16.13 -20.15 -6.09
CA VAL A 372 -16.50 -20.38 -4.68
C VAL A 372 -15.50 -21.28 -3.96
N ASN A 373 -14.99 -22.32 -4.62
CA ASN A 373 -14.10 -23.29 -3.97
C ASN A 373 -12.73 -22.68 -3.70
N LYS A 374 -12.13 -22.01 -4.69
CA LYS A 374 -10.87 -21.27 -4.50
C LYS A 374 -11.03 -20.15 -3.46
N SER A 375 -12.17 -19.48 -3.45
CA SER A 375 -12.45 -18.43 -2.47
C SER A 375 -12.55 -18.98 -1.04
N LYS A 376 -13.13 -20.17 -0.85
CA LYS A 376 -13.10 -20.87 0.44
C LYS A 376 -11.69 -21.27 0.85
N GLU A 377 -10.87 -21.76 -0.08
CA GLU A 377 -9.46 -22.08 0.19
C GLU A 377 -8.68 -20.83 0.61
N TYR A 378 -8.88 -19.72 -0.08
CA TYR A 378 -8.31 -18.43 0.28
C TYR A 378 -8.74 -17.98 1.69
N LEU A 379 -10.02 -18.09 2.03
CA LEU A 379 -10.49 -17.79 3.40
C LEU A 379 -9.89 -18.71 4.46
N ARG A 380 -9.69 -20.01 4.17
CA ARG A 380 -8.97 -20.91 5.09
C ARG A 380 -7.54 -20.43 5.30
N GLN A 381 -6.83 -20.04 4.23
CA GLN A 381 -5.50 -19.44 4.35
C GLN A 381 -5.53 -18.20 5.24
N LEU A 382 -6.48 -17.29 5.06
CA LEU A 382 -6.64 -16.11 5.92
C LEU A 382 -6.89 -16.47 7.38
N ILE A 383 -7.73 -17.46 7.67
CA ILE A 383 -8.04 -17.89 9.04
C ILE A 383 -6.81 -18.47 9.75
N ASP A 384 -5.99 -19.21 9.00
CA ASP A 384 -4.82 -19.95 9.49
C ASP A 384 -3.55 -19.08 9.67
N LEU A 385 -3.50 -17.88 9.06
CA LEU A 385 -2.59 -16.80 9.48
C LEU A 385 -2.83 -16.47 10.95
#